data_AF-Q1LLC7-F1
#
_entry.id   AF-Q1LLC7-F1
#
_cell.length_a   1.000
_cell.length_b   1.000
_cell.length_c   1.000
_cell.angle_alpha   90.00
_cell.angle_beta   90.00
_cell.angle_gamma   90.00
#
_symmetry.space_group_name_H-M   'P 1'
#
loop_
_entity.id
_entity.type
_entity.pdbx_description
1 polymer ?
#
loop_
_entity_poly.entity_id
_entity_poly.type
_entity_poly.pdbx_seq_one_letter_code
_entity_poly.pdbx_strand_id
1 'polypeptide(L)'
;MKKPSSFAAWQEANQVRREAIIEDYLQYLGKTRVRVRNPTDLADLVARHIAQVEDGPCNKSTLMRNFRYKAKILTYQAEHSESGSRSLRPRGVTDPSTNALVTIAKLEAGNLKREVGRLNIYINSLEEQLEQYQQQGRQRLSELVAHKAESGAHRISDYEFKFVRTCQALRALVSHMNLVLEVDTKAQRILDRSKRRNNVIVDNEIAGPFIEWLASVSEEVK
;
A
#
# COMPACT_ATOMS: atom_id res chain seq x y z
N MET A 1 3.87 4.23 7.21
CA MET A 1 4.11 3.99 5.77
C MET A 1 5.60 4.17 5.49
N LYS A 2 6.30 3.15 4.98
CA LYS A 2 7.73 3.24 4.61
C LYS A 2 7.86 4.10 3.35
N LYS A 3 8.75 5.09 3.33
CA LYS A 3 9.04 5.87 2.12
C LYS A 3 9.55 4.92 1.03
N PRO A 4 9.01 4.96 -0.20
CA PRO A 4 9.50 4.13 -1.30
C PRO A 4 10.99 4.42 -1.55
N SER A 5 11.75 3.41 -1.96
CA SER A 5 13.16 3.58 -2.30
C SER A 5 13.31 4.61 -3.43
N SER A 6 14.44 5.32 -3.47
CA SER A 6 14.74 6.29 -4.54
C SER A 6 14.60 5.67 -5.94
N PHE A 7 14.96 4.39 -6.08
CA PHE A 7 14.79 3.65 -7.32
C PHE A 7 13.32 3.36 -7.66
N ALA A 8 12.49 2.97 -6.68
CA ALA A 8 11.07 2.75 -6.90
C ALA A 8 10.35 4.05 -7.31
N ALA A 9 10.71 5.17 -6.68
CA ALA A 9 10.19 6.49 -7.05
C ALA A 9 10.60 6.89 -8.48
N TRP A 10 11.86 6.62 -8.85
CA TRP A 10 12.35 6.86 -10.21
C TRP A 10 11.65 5.98 -11.26
N GLN A 11 11.43 4.70 -10.95
CA GLN A 11 10.68 3.80 -11.84
C GLN A 11 9.24 4.25 -12.05
N GLU A 12 8.55 4.64 -10.97
CA GLU A 12 7.18 5.16 -11.04
C GLU A 12 7.13 6.45 -11.88
N ALA A 13 8.03 7.39 -11.64
CA ALA A 13 8.11 8.64 -12.40
C ALA A 13 8.32 8.38 -13.90
N ASN A 14 9.20 7.42 -14.25
CA ASN A 14 9.45 7.07 -15.63
C ASN A 14 8.25 6.35 -16.28
N GLN A 15 7.51 5.55 -15.50
CA GLN A 15 6.28 4.92 -15.98
C GLN A 15 5.22 5.97 -16.29
N VAL A 16 4.97 6.91 -15.37
CA VAL A 16 4.00 8.00 -15.52
C VAL A 16 4.36 8.89 -16.71
N ARG A 17 5.65 9.22 -16.90
CA ARG A 17 6.10 9.98 -18.07
C ARG A 17 5.69 9.31 -19.39
N ARG A 18 5.90 7.99 -19.48
CA ARG A 18 5.55 7.22 -20.68
C ARG A 18 4.03 7.03 -20.82
N GLU A 19 3.28 6.97 -19.73
CA GLU A 19 1.81 6.98 -19.76
C GLU A 19 1.26 8.24 -20.43
N ALA A 20 1.83 9.41 -20.11
CA ALA A 20 1.42 10.68 -20.72
C ALA A 20 1.65 10.68 -22.24
N ILE A 21 2.82 10.20 -22.70
CA ILE A 21 3.14 10.09 -24.14
C ILE A 21 2.12 9.17 -24.86
N ILE A 22 1.76 8.04 -24.23
CA ILE A 22 0.77 7.12 -24.78
C ILE A 22 -0.58 7.81 -24.91
N GLU A 23 -1.02 8.51 -23.86
CA GLU A 23 -2.31 9.18 -23.83
C GLU A 23 -2.42 10.32 -24.84
N ASP A 24 -1.38 11.15 -24.93
CA ASP A 24 -1.30 12.23 -25.93
C ASP A 24 -1.39 11.66 -27.36
N TYR A 25 -0.69 10.57 -27.63
CA TYR A 25 -0.72 9.94 -28.94
C TYR A 25 -2.05 9.26 -29.26
N LEU A 26 -2.69 8.61 -28.27
CA LEU A 26 -4.02 8.03 -28.44
C LEU A 26 -5.07 9.13 -28.67
N GLN A 27 -5.01 10.26 -27.95
CA GLN A 27 -5.87 11.41 -28.21
C GLN A 27 -5.65 12.00 -29.61
N TYR A 28 -4.39 12.09 -30.04
CA TYR A 28 -4.07 12.49 -31.40
C TYR A 28 -4.69 11.53 -32.42
N LEU A 29 -4.55 10.22 -32.23
CA LEU A 29 -5.16 9.21 -33.09
C LEU A 29 -6.68 9.34 -33.13
N GLY A 30 -7.34 9.65 -32.01
CA GLY A 30 -8.79 9.87 -31.94
C GLY A 30 -9.27 11.07 -32.76
N LYS A 31 -8.41 12.08 -32.96
CA LYS A 31 -8.68 13.23 -33.83
C LYS A 31 -8.41 12.93 -35.31
N THR A 32 -7.66 11.87 -35.61
CA THR A 32 -7.36 11.44 -36.97
C THR A 32 -8.36 10.39 -37.47
N ARG A 33 -8.47 10.23 -38.80
CA ARG A 33 -9.31 9.16 -39.40
C ARG A 33 -8.65 7.79 -39.39
N VAL A 34 -7.55 7.60 -38.65
CA VAL A 34 -6.81 6.34 -38.61
C VAL A 34 -7.60 5.33 -37.78
N ARG A 35 -8.08 4.27 -38.45
CA ARG A 35 -8.80 3.18 -37.79
C ARG A 35 -7.89 1.97 -37.66
N VAL A 36 -7.72 1.51 -36.44
CA VAL A 36 -6.88 0.34 -36.13
C VAL A 36 -7.79 -0.79 -35.66
N ARG A 37 -7.77 -1.92 -36.37
CA ARG A 37 -8.67 -3.06 -36.12
C ARG A 37 -8.28 -3.90 -34.91
N ASN A 38 -6.98 -4.04 -34.64
CA ASN A 38 -6.47 -4.94 -33.61
C ASN A 38 -5.67 -4.18 -32.53
N PRO A 39 -5.73 -4.63 -31.27
CA PRO A 39 -4.97 -4.00 -30.17
C PRO A 39 -3.46 -4.09 -30.37
N THR A 40 -3.03 -5.19 -30.97
CA THR A 40 -1.62 -5.44 -31.27
C THR A 40 -1.08 -4.45 -32.31
N ASP A 41 -1.89 -4.06 -33.29
CA ASP A 41 -1.51 -3.10 -34.33
C ASP A 41 -1.50 -1.68 -33.76
N LEU A 42 -2.43 -1.38 -32.85
CA LEU A 42 -2.46 -0.10 -32.13
C LEU A 42 -1.24 0.03 -31.22
N ALA A 43 -0.88 -1.06 -30.51
CA ALA A 43 0.32 -1.11 -29.70
C ALA A 43 1.60 -0.97 -30.54
N ASP A 44 1.61 -1.43 -31.79
CA ASP A 44 2.75 -1.25 -32.70
C ASP A 44 2.90 0.23 -33.12
N LEU A 45 1.80 0.91 -33.42
CA LEU A 45 1.81 2.35 -33.73
C LEU A 45 2.27 3.19 -32.53
N VAL A 46 1.73 2.90 -31.34
CA VAL A 46 2.13 3.56 -30.10
C VAL A 46 3.61 3.30 -29.81
N ALA A 47 4.10 2.06 -30.00
CA ALA A 47 5.52 1.73 -29.81
C ALA A 47 6.43 2.51 -30.75
N ARG A 48 6.05 2.65 -32.04
CA ARG A 48 6.80 3.46 -33.01
C ARG A 48 6.82 4.93 -32.63
N HIS A 49 5.71 5.47 -32.14
CA HIS A 49 5.66 6.86 -31.68
C HIS A 49 6.53 7.09 -30.44
N ILE A 50 6.45 6.19 -29.44
CA ILE A 50 7.33 6.28 -28.26
C ILE A 50 8.80 6.18 -28.66
N ALA A 51 9.14 5.30 -29.60
CA ALA A 51 10.51 5.16 -30.08
C ALA A 51 11.04 6.44 -30.75
N GLN A 52 10.17 7.19 -31.42
CA GLN A 52 10.51 8.50 -32.01
C GLN A 52 10.64 9.61 -30.96
N VAL A 53 9.85 9.58 -29.88
CA VAL A 53 9.86 10.62 -28.85
C VAL A 53 10.96 10.41 -27.82
N GLU A 54 11.29 9.15 -27.52
CA GLU A 54 12.29 8.80 -26.49
C GLU A 54 13.67 8.47 -27.07
N ASP A 55 13.86 8.56 -28.39
CA ASP A 55 15.10 8.18 -29.11
C ASP A 55 15.64 6.80 -28.68
N GLY A 56 14.74 5.83 -28.52
CA GLY A 56 15.08 4.51 -27.97
C GLY A 56 14.18 3.38 -28.48
N PRO A 57 14.66 2.12 -28.50
CA PRO A 57 13.88 1.01 -29.01
C PRO A 57 12.69 0.70 -28.09
N CYS A 58 11.47 0.88 -28.60
CA CYS A 58 10.24 0.44 -27.95
C CYS A 58 9.53 -0.60 -28.81
N ASN A 59 9.14 -1.72 -28.20
CA ASN A 59 8.45 -2.83 -28.88
C ASN A 59 7.04 -2.98 -28.32
N LYS A 60 6.07 -3.31 -29.19
CA LYS A 60 4.70 -3.61 -28.80
C LYS A 60 4.59 -4.66 -27.69
N SER A 61 5.49 -5.65 -27.67
CA SER A 61 5.52 -6.66 -26.61
C SER A 61 5.80 -6.06 -25.23
N THR A 62 6.65 -5.04 -25.16
CA THR A 62 7.01 -4.35 -23.91
C THR A 62 5.82 -3.53 -23.40
N LEU A 63 5.10 -2.86 -24.30
CA LEU A 63 3.87 -2.14 -23.96
C LEU A 63 2.76 -3.07 -23.48
N MET A 64 2.56 -4.20 -24.17
CA MET A 64 1.50 -5.16 -23.82
C MET A 64 1.81 -5.99 -22.57
N ARG A 65 3.06 -6.03 -22.10
CA ARG A 65 3.44 -6.66 -20.82
C ARG A 65 3.19 -5.75 -19.62
N ASN A 66 3.29 -4.43 -19.78
CA ASN A 66 2.98 -3.49 -18.71
C ASN A 66 1.46 -3.30 -18.62
N PHE A 67 0.88 -3.65 -17.47
CA PHE A 67 -0.57 -3.62 -17.26
C PHE A 67 -1.18 -2.23 -17.49
N ARG A 68 -0.50 -1.15 -17.07
CA ARG A 68 -1.01 0.22 -17.17
C ARG A 68 -1.08 0.69 -18.63
N TYR A 69 -0.03 0.43 -19.40
CA TYR A 69 0.00 0.77 -20.83
C TYR A 69 -1.00 -0.05 -21.63
N LYS A 70 -1.06 -1.36 -21.36
CA LYS A 70 -2.03 -2.27 -21.97
C LYS A 70 -3.47 -1.81 -21.72
N ALA A 71 -3.79 -1.39 -20.49
CA ALA A 71 -5.12 -0.90 -20.15
C ALA A 71 -5.50 0.32 -21.01
N LYS A 72 -4.64 1.33 -21.12
CA LYS A 72 -4.91 2.53 -21.94
C LYS A 72 -5.15 2.20 -23.42
N ILE A 73 -4.34 1.31 -24.00
CA ILE A 73 -4.47 0.88 -25.40
C ILE A 73 -5.80 0.14 -25.62
N LEU A 74 -6.16 -0.79 -24.73
CA LEU A 74 -7.40 -1.56 -24.82
C LEU A 74 -8.64 -0.69 -24.62
N THR A 75 -8.60 0.25 -23.66
CA THR A 75 -9.68 1.20 -23.42
C THR A 75 -9.93 2.08 -24.63
N TYR A 76 -8.88 2.69 -25.19
CA TYR A 76 -9.00 3.49 -26.42
C TYR A 76 -9.62 2.68 -27.56
N GLN A 77 -9.20 1.42 -27.72
CA GLN A 77 -9.74 0.57 -28.77
C GLN A 77 -11.21 0.18 -28.53
N ALA A 78 -11.62 -0.04 -27.29
CA ALA A 78 -13.02 -0.31 -26.97
C ALA A 78 -13.92 0.90 -27.31
N GLU A 79 -13.40 2.12 -27.10
CA GLU A 79 -14.10 3.37 -27.38
C GLU A 79 -14.14 3.73 -28.88
N HIS A 80 -13.05 3.47 -29.61
CA HIS A 80 -12.85 3.95 -30.99
C HIS A 80 -13.00 2.86 -32.06
N SER A 81 -13.11 1.58 -31.66
CA SER A 81 -13.52 0.55 -32.61
C SER A 81 -14.98 0.79 -32.96
N GLU A 82 -15.24 1.16 -34.21
CA GLU A 82 -16.59 1.24 -34.81
C GLU A 82 -17.37 -0.09 -34.81
N SER A 83 -16.86 -1.11 -34.14
CA SER A 83 -17.58 -2.31 -33.72
C SER A 83 -18.11 -2.16 -32.28
N GLY A 84 -18.47 -0.95 -31.86
CA GLY A 84 -19.29 -0.75 -30.68
C GLY A 84 -20.66 -1.37 -30.91
N SER A 85 -20.87 -2.62 -30.47
CA SER A 85 -22.19 -3.25 -30.23
C SER A 85 -23.23 -3.23 -31.38
N ARG A 86 -22.93 -2.70 -32.58
CA ARG A 86 -23.89 -2.37 -33.66
C ARG A 86 -23.62 -3.08 -34.99
N SER A 87 -22.63 -3.99 -35.06
CA SER A 87 -22.53 -4.94 -36.18
C SER A 87 -23.25 -6.27 -35.93
N LEU A 88 -24.03 -6.39 -34.86
CA LEU A 88 -25.15 -7.33 -34.86
C LEU A 88 -26.25 -6.71 -35.71
N ARG A 89 -26.11 -6.80 -37.04
CA ARG A 89 -27.20 -6.46 -37.97
C ARG A 89 -28.39 -7.35 -37.60
N PRO A 90 -29.51 -6.81 -37.06
CA PRO A 90 -30.68 -7.61 -36.67
C PRO A 90 -31.56 -7.92 -37.89
N ARG A 91 -30.96 -8.08 -39.08
CA ARG A 91 -31.67 -8.31 -40.35
C ARG A 91 -31.35 -9.65 -40.99
N GLY A 92 -30.77 -10.57 -40.23
CA GLY A 92 -30.53 -11.94 -40.68
C GLY A 92 -30.19 -12.86 -39.53
N VAL A 93 -31.00 -12.88 -38.47
CA VAL A 93 -30.91 -13.94 -37.44
C VAL A 93 -32.04 -14.94 -37.69
N THR A 94 -31.94 -15.64 -38.81
CA THR A 94 -32.73 -16.85 -39.10
C THR A 94 -32.04 -18.11 -38.60
N ASP A 95 -30.82 -18.01 -38.07
CA ASP A 95 -30.08 -19.15 -37.54
C ASP A 95 -30.32 -19.32 -36.01
N PRO A 96 -30.98 -20.42 -35.57
CA PRO A 96 -31.33 -20.65 -34.17
C PRO A 96 -30.13 -20.71 -33.21
N SER A 97 -28.95 -21.07 -33.72
CA SER A 97 -27.71 -21.12 -32.93
C SER A 97 -27.24 -19.74 -32.45
N THR A 98 -27.37 -18.72 -33.31
CA THR A 98 -26.96 -17.34 -33.00
C THR A 98 -27.95 -16.66 -32.05
N ASN A 99 -29.24 -16.96 -32.18
CA ASN A 99 -30.26 -16.53 -31.21
C ASN A 99 -30.00 -17.13 -29.82
N ALA A 100 -29.57 -18.40 -29.75
CA ALA A 100 -29.19 -19.02 -28.48
C ALA A 100 -28.00 -18.30 -27.83
N LEU A 101 -26.96 -17.96 -28.60
CA LEU A 101 -25.79 -17.21 -28.10
C LEU A 101 -26.15 -15.80 -27.61
N VAL A 102 -26.99 -15.07 -28.35
CA VAL A 102 -27.49 -13.75 -27.92
C VAL A 102 -28.35 -13.87 -26.66
N THR A 103 -29.12 -14.95 -26.54
CA THR A 103 -29.95 -15.21 -25.35
C THR A 103 -29.08 -15.56 -24.14
N ILE A 104 -28.05 -16.38 -24.31
CA ILE A 104 -27.07 -16.71 -23.26
C ILE A 104 -26.34 -15.43 -22.80
N ALA A 105 -25.85 -14.61 -23.72
CA ALA A 105 -25.20 -13.35 -23.38
C ALA A 105 -26.13 -12.38 -22.63
N LYS A 106 -27.42 -12.32 -23.00
CA LYS A 106 -28.42 -11.53 -22.27
C LYS A 106 -28.70 -12.11 -20.87
N LEU A 107 -28.72 -13.43 -20.72
CA LEU A 107 -28.90 -14.10 -19.43
C LEU A 107 -27.69 -13.90 -18.51
N GLU A 108 -26.47 -14.00 -19.04
CA GLU A 108 -25.22 -13.73 -18.32
C GLU A 108 -25.15 -12.27 -17.87
N ALA A 109 -25.46 -11.32 -18.75
CA ALA A 109 -25.55 -9.90 -18.38
C ALA A 109 -26.61 -9.66 -17.30
N GLY A 110 -27.75 -10.35 -17.37
CA GLY A 110 -28.80 -10.30 -16.35
C GLY A 110 -28.40 -10.94 -15.02
N ASN A 111 -27.62 -12.03 -15.05
CA ASN A 111 -27.05 -12.67 -13.87
C ASN A 111 -26.01 -11.77 -13.21
N LEU A 112 -25.08 -11.21 -14.00
CA LEU A 112 -24.06 -10.26 -13.53
C LEU A 112 -24.71 -9.03 -12.88
N LYS A 113 -25.75 -8.47 -13.50
CA LYS A 113 -26.48 -7.33 -12.92
C LYS A 113 -27.13 -7.67 -11.58
N ARG A 114 -27.70 -8.87 -11.44
CA ARG A 114 -28.26 -9.35 -10.17
C ARG A 114 -27.19 -9.59 -9.12
N GLU A 115 -26.04 -10.14 -9.52
CA GLU A 115 -24.91 -10.39 -8.62
C GLU A 115 -24.27 -9.08 -8.13
N VAL A 116 -24.09 -8.10 -9.01
CA VAL A 116 -23.67 -6.74 -8.62
C VAL A 116 -24.67 -6.11 -7.66
N GLY A 117 -25.98 -6.26 -7.92
CA GLY A 117 -27.02 -5.80 -7.00
C GLY A 117 -26.90 -6.44 -5.62
N ARG A 118 -26.71 -7.77 -5.58
CA ARG A 118 -26.50 -8.52 -4.32
C ARG A 118 -25.23 -8.09 -3.59
N LEU A 119 -24.13 -7.88 -4.32
CA LEU A 119 -22.87 -7.41 -3.74
C LEU A 119 -23.00 -6.00 -3.18
N ASN A 120 -23.69 -5.10 -3.87
CA ASN A 120 -23.95 -3.75 -3.35
C ASN A 120 -24.83 -3.79 -2.10
N ILE A 121 -25.85 -4.65 -2.04
CA ILE A 121 -26.64 -4.85 -0.81
C ILE A 121 -25.75 -5.37 0.32
N TYR A 122 -24.85 -6.31 0.02
CA TYR A 122 -23.93 -6.86 1.00
C TYR A 122 -22.93 -5.81 1.50
N ILE A 123 -22.36 -5.01 0.60
CA ILE A 123 -21.47 -3.88 0.93
C ILE A 123 -22.23 -2.89 1.81
N ASN A 124 -23.42 -2.46 1.43
CA ASN A 124 -24.23 -1.55 2.24
C ASN A 124 -24.53 -2.16 3.62
N SER A 125 -24.81 -3.46 3.71
CA SER A 125 -25.03 -4.12 5.00
C SER A 125 -23.77 -4.19 5.87
N LEU A 126 -22.59 -4.36 5.24
CA LEU A 126 -21.30 -4.33 5.92
C LEU A 126 -20.93 -2.91 6.36
N GLU A 127 -21.25 -1.90 5.55
CA GLU A 127 -21.08 -0.49 5.88
C GLU A 127 -22.00 -0.09 7.03
N GLU A 128 -23.28 -0.49 7.01
CA GLU A 128 -24.22 -0.32 8.12
C GLU A 128 -23.75 -1.04 9.39
N GLN A 129 -23.22 -2.26 9.28
CA GLN A 129 -22.62 -2.96 10.41
C GLN A 129 -21.38 -2.23 10.93
N LEU A 130 -20.52 -1.72 10.06
CA LEU A 130 -19.36 -0.92 10.43
C LEU A 130 -19.76 0.39 11.11
N GLU A 131 -20.79 1.07 10.62
CA GLU A 131 -21.37 2.24 11.26
C GLU A 131 -21.97 1.90 12.62
N GLN A 132 -22.67 0.77 12.74
CA GLN A 132 -23.17 0.26 14.02
C GLN A 132 -22.02 -0.10 14.98
N TYR A 133 -20.94 -0.70 14.51
CA TYR A 133 -19.74 -0.97 15.32
C TYR A 133 -19.00 0.31 15.70
N GLN A 134 -19.00 1.32 14.84
CA GLN A 134 -18.43 2.64 15.15
C GLN A 134 -19.31 3.43 16.11
N GLN A 135 -20.64 3.32 16.00
CA GLN A 135 -21.58 3.93 16.93
C GLN A 135 -21.59 3.21 18.28
N GLN A 136 -21.56 1.88 18.32
CA GLN A 136 -21.35 1.09 19.53
C GLN A 136 -19.95 1.31 20.10
N GLY A 137 -18.93 1.49 19.26
CA GLY A 137 -17.57 1.85 19.66
C GLY A 137 -17.50 3.27 20.23
N ARG A 138 -18.28 4.22 19.69
CA ARG A 138 -18.43 5.59 20.20
C ARG A 138 -19.29 5.66 21.45
N GLN A 139 -20.33 4.85 21.56
CA GLN A 139 -21.15 4.71 22.77
C GLN A 139 -20.35 4.02 23.88
N ARG A 140 -19.61 2.95 23.57
CA ARG A 140 -18.63 2.35 24.48
C ARG A 140 -17.50 3.31 24.82
N LEU A 141 -17.01 4.13 23.90
CA LEU A 141 -16.03 5.19 24.19
C LEU A 141 -16.63 6.29 25.06
N SER A 142 -17.90 6.64 24.88
CA SER A 142 -18.62 7.62 25.70
C SER A 142 -18.92 7.05 27.11
N GLU A 143 -19.25 5.77 27.21
CA GLU A 143 -19.38 5.02 28.46
C GLU A 143 -18.02 4.79 29.12
N LEU A 144 -16.94 4.52 28.38
CA LEU A 144 -15.55 4.42 28.87
C LEU A 144 -15.00 5.78 29.33
N VAL A 145 -15.44 6.87 28.72
CA VAL A 145 -15.12 8.24 29.16
C VAL A 145 -15.97 8.65 30.37
N ALA A 146 -17.16 8.07 30.57
CA ALA A 146 -17.91 8.18 31.82
C ALA A 146 -17.35 7.24 32.92
N HIS A 147 -16.82 6.08 32.54
CA HIS A 147 -16.12 5.10 33.38
C HIS A 147 -14.61 5.34 33.46
N LYS A 148 -14.14 6.57 33.17
CA LYS A 148 -12.75 7.05 33.37
C LYS A 148 -12.29 7.07 34.85
N ALA A 149 -12.96 6.28 35.69
CA ALA A 149 -12.46 5.78 36.95
C ALA A 149 -11.51 4.56 36.77
N GLU A 150 -11.49 3.86 35.63
CA GLU A 150 -10.64 2.65 35.44
C GLU A 150 -9.33 2.91 34.67
N SER A 151 -8.60 3.93 35.13
CA SER A 151 -7.38 4.50 34.52
C SER A 151 -6.07 3.67 34.67
N GLY A 152 -6.15 2.34 34.74
CA GLY A 152 -4.98 1.49 35.03
C GLY A 152 -4.17 1.03 33.82
N ALA A 153 -4.80 0.26 32.92
CA ALA A 153 -4.08 -0.53 31.91
C ALA A 153 -3.38 0.30 30.81
N HIS A 154 -4.00 1.38 30.32
CA HIS A 154 -3.37 2.24 29.31
C HIS A 154 -2.22 3.08 29.87
N ARG A 155 -2.29 3.46 31.15
CA ARG A 155 -1.16 4.16 31.81
C ARG A 155 0.04 3.23 31.95
N ILE A 156 -0.18 1.97 32.32
CA ILE A 156 0.88 0.97 32.48
C ILE A 156 1.62 0.76 31.13
N SER A 157 0.88 0.54 30.04
CA SER A 157 1.47 0.38 28.69
C SER A 157 2.27 1.61 28.24
N ASP A 158 1.82 2.82 28.56
CA ASP A 158 2.55 4.05 28.23
C ASP A 158 3.83 4.22 29.06
N TYR A 159 3.79 3.86 30.34
CA TYR A 159 4.96 3.89 31.21
C TYR A 159 6.00 2.84 30.82
N GLU A 160 5.58 1.64 30.43
CA GLU A 160 6.47 0.59 29.91
C GLU A 160 7.22 1.07 28.66
N PHE A 161 6.52 1.65 27.68
CA PHE A 161 7.16 2.17 26.48
C PHE A 161 8.16 3.29 26.79
N LYS A 162 7.79 4.24 27.66
CA LYS A 162 8.69 5.34 28.09
C LYS A 162 9.91 4.81 28.83
N PHE A 163 9.72 3.82 29.71
CA PHE A 163 10.81 3.15 30.43
C PHE A 163 11.81 2.51 29.46
N VAL A 164 11.34 1.70 28.50
CA VAL A 164 12.21 1.06 27.50
C VAL A 164 12.98 2.10 26.67
N ARG A 165 12.32 3.17 26.23
CA ARG A 165 12.98 4.26 25.48
C ARG A 165 14.04 4.98 26.30
N THR A 166 13.79 5.17 27.60
CA THR A 166 14.73 5.82 28.51
C THR A 166 15.96 4.94 28.73
N CYS A 167 15.77 3.63 28.92
CA CYS A 167 16.85 2.67 29.03
C CYS A 167 17.69 2.57 27.74
N GLN A 168 17.05 2.61 26.56
CA GLN A 168 17.76 2.67 25.27
C GLN A 168 18.63 3.93 25.14
N ALA A 169 18.10 5.09 25.52
CA ALA A 169 18.84 6.35 25.49
C ALA A 169 20.03 6.33 26.46
N LEU A 170 19.82 5.83 27.69
CA LEU A 170 20.87 5.70 28.69
C LEU A 170 21.97 4.72 28.23
N ARG A 171 21.59 3.57 27.65
CA ARG A 171 22.55 2.62 27.06
C ARG A 171 23.40 3.29 25.98
N ALA A 172 22.78 4.05 25.09
CA ALA A 172 23.50 4.77 24.03
C ALA A 172 24.50 5.78 24.62
N LEU A 173 24.08 6.54 25.63
CA LEU A 173 24.93 7.51 26.32
C LEU A 173 26.12 6.85 26.99
N VAL A 174 25.89 5.80 27.79
CA VAL A 174 26.96 5.09 28.51
C VAL A 174 27.90 4.38 27.54
N SER A 175 27.38 3.83 26.44
CA SER A 175 28.21 3.22 25.38
C SER A 175 29.10 4.26 24.71
N HIS A 176 28.60 5.48 24.48
CA HIS A 176 29.39 6.57 23.90
C HIS A 176 30.45 7.10 24.87
N MET A 177 30.16 7.08 26.18
CA MET A 177 31.04 7.54 27.24
C MET A 177 31.82 6.41 27.94
N ASN A 178 32.01 5.27 27.29
CA ASN A 178 32.63 4.06 27.86
C ASN A 178 34.09 4.22 28.36
N LEU A 179 34.75 5.32 27.98
CA LEU A 179 36.07 5.69 28.50
C LEU A 179 36.00 6.22 29.94
N VAL A 180 34.89 6.88 30.30
CA VAL A 180 34.69 7.56 31.58
C VAL A 180 33.66 6.81 32.44
N LEU A 181 32.71 6.13 31.82
CA LEU A 181 31.63 5.42 32.51
C LEU A 181 31.79 3.91 32.36
N GLU A 182 31.56 3.20 33.46
CA GLU A 182 31.50 1.74 33.52
C GLU A 182 30.20 1.28 34.16
N VAL A 183 29.55 0.29 33.55
CA VAL A 183 28.37 -0.36 34.12
C VAL A 183 28.83 -1.63 34.81
N ASP A 184 28.75 -1.64 36.14
CA ASP A 184 28.95 -2.84 36.93
C ASP A 184 27.64 -3.62 37.00
N THR A 185 27.53 -4.64 36.14
CA THR A 185 26.35 -5.50 36.08
C THR A 185 26.18 -6.40 37.31
N LYS A 186 27.25 -6.64 38.09
CA LYS A 186 27.20 -7.50 39.29
C LYS A 186 26.69 -6.75 40.50
N ALA A 187 27.24 -5.56 40.75
CA ALA A 187 26.81 -4.71 41.85
C ALA A 187 25.58 -3.85 41.51
N GLN A 188 25.13 -3.91 40.26
CA GLN A 188 24.08 -3.09 39.66
C GLN A 188 24.35 -1.59 39.78
N ARG A 189 25.54 -1.09 39.40
CA ARG A 189 25.91 0.33 39.59
C ARG A 189 26.51 0.94 38.32
N ILE A 190 26.47 2.27 38.24
CA ILE A 190 27.23 3.03 37.23
C ILE A 190 28.40 3.73 37.93
N LEU A 191 29.61 3.43 37.45
CA LEU A 191 30.87 3.89 38.01
C LEU A 191 31.55 4.89 37.10
N ASP A 192 32.26 5.84 37.72
CA ASP A 192 33.21 6.74 37.09
C ASP A 192 34.59 6.07 37.02
N ARG A 193 35.05 5.73 35.82
CA ARG A 193 36.39 5.17 35.59
C ARG A 193 37.52 6.15 35.86
N SER A 194 37.25 7.44 35.86
CA SER A 194 38.27 8.46 36.11
C SER A 194 38.69 8.52 37.59
N LYS A 195 37.89 7.96 38.51
CA LYS A 195 38.14 7.99 39.96
C LYS A 195 38.45 6.59 40.50
N ARG A 196 39.44 6.51 41.39
CA ARG A 196 39.82 5.25 42.06
C ARG A 196 39.05 4.92 43.34
N ARG A 197 38.46 5.92 44.01
CA ARG A 197 37.68 5.77 45.25
C ARG A 197 36.44 6.66 45.17
N ASN A 198 35.36 6.24 45.83
CA ASN A 198 34.06 6.93 45.81
C ASN A 198 33.62 7.25 44.37
N ASN A 199 33.73 6.25 43.50
CA ASN A 199 33.52 6.38 42.06
C ASN A 199 32.11 5.94 41.63
N VAL A 200 31.20 5.67 42.56
CA VAL A 200 29.81 5.37 42.25
C VAL A 200 29.10 6.66 41.84
N ILE A 201 28.62 6.73 40.60
CA ILE A 201 27.80 7.86 40.10
C ILE A 201 26.33 7.57 40.38
N VAL A 202 25.91 6.34 40.08
CA VAL A 202 24.55 5.87 40.29
C VAL A 202 24.62 4.56 41.03
N ASP A 203 23.93 4.51 42.17
CA ASP A 203 23.84 3.34 43.03
C ASP A 203 22.88 2.28 42.47
N ASN A 204 22.72 1.18 43.21
CA ASN A 204 21.87 0.06 42.80
C ASN A 204 20.37 0.39 42.85
N GLU A 205 19.95 1.28 43.75
CA GLU A 205 18.53 1.65 43.85
C GLU A 205 18.05 2.34 42.57
N ILE A 206 18.89 3.18 41.96
CA ILE A 206 18.53 3.92 40.75
C ILE A 206 18.95 3.17 39.48
N ALA A 207 20.13 2.53 39.46
CA ALA A 207 20.63 1.84 38.27
C ALA A 207 20.07 0.43 38.08
N GLY A 208 19.50 -0.18 39.13
CA GLY A 208 18.96 -1.54 39.13
C GLY A 208 18.01 -1.83 37.95
N PRO A 209 16.92 -1.07 37.79
CA PRO A 209 15.95 -1.30 36.70
C PRO A 209 16.57 -1.25 35.30
N PHE A 210 17.55 -0.36 35.09
CA PHE A 210 18.26 -0.27 33.82
C PHE A 210 19.14 -1.50 33.55
N ILE A 211 19.81 -2.01 34.58
CA ILE A 211 20.70 -3.17 34.46
C ILE A 211 19.92 -4.47 34.31
N GLU A 212 18.77 -4.58 34.98
CA GLU A 212 17.81 -5.67 34.76
C GLU A 212 17.29 -5.68 33.32
N TRP A 213 16.92 -4.51 32.80
CA TRP A 213 16.54 -4.37 31.39
C TRP A 213 17.70 -4.71 30.43
N LEU A 214 18.94 -4.36 30.76
CA LEU A 214 20.10 -4.74 29.96
C LEU A 214 20.30 -6.26 29.91
N ALA A 215 20.06 -6.95 31.03
CA ALA A 215 20.16 -8.41 31.11
C ALA A 215 19.10 -9.08 30.22
N SER A 216 17.84 -8.64 30.30
CA SER A 216 16.75 -9.22 29.51
C SER A 216 16.95 -9.06 27.99
N VAL A 217 17.44 -7.90 27.54
CA VAL A 217 17.74 -7.66 26.12
C VAL A 217 18.97 -8.44 25.64
N SER A 218 19.90 -8.79 26.54
CA SER A 218 21.11 -9.55 26.19
C SER A 218 20.83 -11.07 26.07
N GLU A 219 19.78 -11.57 26.73
CA GLU A 219 19.34 -12.96 26.62
C GLU A 219 18.59 -13.24 25.30
N GLU A 220 17.92 -12.26 24.70
CA GLU A 220 17.20 -12.39 23.42
C GLU A 220 18.12 -12.49 22.17
N VAL A 221 19.43 -12.31 22.33
CA VAL A 221 20.41 -12.28 21.21
C VAL A 221 21.26 -13.57 21.14
N LYS A 222 20.89 -14.62 21.88
CA LYS A 222 21.48 -15.97 21.76
C LYS A 222 20.51 -16.93 21.07
#